data_AF-J7RDF2-F1
#
_entry.id   AF-J7RDF2-F1
#
_cell.length_a   1.000
_cell.length_b   1.000
_cell.length_c   1.000
_cell.angle_alpha   90.00
_cell.angle_beta   90.00
_cell.angle_gamma   90.00
#
_symmetry.space_group_name_H-M   'P 1'
#
loop_
_entity.id
_entity.type
_entity.pdbx_description
1 polymer ?
#
loop_
_entity_poly.entity_id
_entity_poly.type
_entity_poly.pdbx_seq_one_letter_code
_entity_poly.pdbx_strand_id
1 'polypeptide(L)'
;MQRGVAACSTTECTTAPLPPQAQTMAVEAAMDGKKSKRKGGLRTMPFIFANEVAEKLAVVGFSTNMLTYLTQQMHMPLAKAATTLTNFGGTSAMTPLIGAYLADACIGRFWTIAGASVVYQFGI
;
A
#
# COMPACT_ATOMS: atom_id res chain seq x y z
N MET A 1 3.29 44.18 -25.71
CA MET A 1 2.92 43.76 -24.34
C MET A 1 3.72 42.49 -24.05
N GLN A 2 4.98 42.62 -23.60
CA GLN A 2 5.38 42.48 -22.17
C GLN A 2 4.69 41.29 -21.49
N ARG A 3 5.34 40.32 -20.84
CA ARG A 3 6.74 39.97 -20.51
C ARG A 3 6.66 38.47 -20.16
N GLY A 4 7.66 37.64 -20.50
CA GLY A 4 8.68 37.17 -19.54
C GLY A 4 8.08 36.14 -18.56
N VAL A 5 8.56 34.91 -18.46
CA VAL A 5 9.92 34.58 -18.02
C VAL A 5 10.27 33.17 -18.49
N ALA A 6 11.44 33.05 -19.09
CA ALA A 6 12.17 31.80 -19.27
C ALA A 6 12.74 31.33 -17.93
N ALA A 7 12.66 30.02 -17.66
CA ALA A 7 13.66 29.22 -16.95
C ALA A 7 13.25 27.74 -17.20
N CYS A 8 14.08 26.82 -17.73
CA CYS A 8 15.35 26.33 -17.17
C CYS A 8 15.10 25.92 -15.70
N SER A 9 15.37 24.76 -15.16
CA SER A 9 16.09 23.53 -15.47
C SER A 9 15.79 22.63 -14.25
N THR A 10 16.33 21.40 -14.20
CA THR A 10 16.64 20.66 -12.96
C THR A 10 15.44 20.31 -12.04
N THR A 11 15.08 19.05 -11.87
CA THR A 11 15.78 18.19 -10.89
C THR A 11 16.21 18.99 -9.66
N GLU A 12 15.30 19.31 -8.75
CA GLU A 12 15.53 19.49 -7.31
C GLU A 12 14.21 19.97 -6.67
N CYS A 13 13.56 19.13 -5.87
CA CYS A 13 13.78 19.05 -4.42
C CYS A 13 12.84 20.01 -3.68
N THR A 14 11.78 19.46 -3.10
CA THR A 14 11.42 19.59 -1.67
C THR A 14 9.95 19.25 -1.48
N THR A 15 9.72 18.04 -0.95
CA THR A 15 9.02 17.85 0.33
C THR A 15 8.12 19.00 0.79
N ALA A 16 6.89 19.06 0.30
CA ALA A 16 5.79 19.66 1.04
C ALA A 16 4.85 18.52 1.47
N PRO A 17 4.45 18.41 2.75
CA PRO A 17 3.61 17.32 3.22
C PRO A 17 2.27 17.42 2.49
N LEU A 18 1.99 16.46 1.59
CA LEU A 18 0.68 16.40 0.97
C LEU A 18 -0.36 16.18 2.07
N PRO A 19 -1.45 16.97 2.09
CA PRO A 19 -2.47 16.85 3.12
C PRO A 19 -2.99 15.41 3.14
N PRO A 20 -3.38 14.88 4.30
CA PRO A 20 -3.83 13.48 4.49
C PRO A 20 -5.03 13.07 3.61
N GLN A 21 -5.60 14.00 2.85
CA GLN A 21 -6.69 13.83 1.91
C GLN A 21 -6.25 13.30 0.53
N ALA A 22 -4.97 13.42 0.16
CA ALA A 22 -4.46 13.04 -1.17
C ALA A 22 -4.16 11.53 -1.32
N GLN A 23 -3.97 10.80 -0.22
CA GLN A 23 -3.65 9.37 -0.26
C GLN A 23 -4.90 8.50 -0.55
N THR A 24 -6.08 8.94 -0.13
CA THR A 24 -7.38 8.30 -0.48
C THR A 24 -7.66 8.35 -1.98
N MET A 25 -7.08 9.31 -2.71
CA MET A 25 -7.30 9.49 -4.15
C MET A 25 -6.50 8.50 -5.01
N ALA A 26 -5.42 7.90 -4.47
CA ALA A 26 -4.56 6.97 -5.21
C ALA A 26 -5.11 5.53 -5.22
N VAL A 27 -5.85 5.12 -4.19
CA VAL A 27 -6.52 3.80 -4.15
C VAL A 27 -7.75 3.74 -5.08
N GLU A 28 -8.42 4.88 -5.30
CA GLU A 28 -9.62 4.96 -6.15
C GLU A 28 -9.29 4.90 -7.66
N ALA A 29 -8.10 5.34 -8.07
CA ALA A 29 -7.73 5.37 -9.49
C ALA A 29 -7.53 3.98 -10.13
N ALA A 30 -7.35 2.92 -9.33
CA ALA A 30 -7.25 1.55 -9.83
C ALA A 30 -8.62 0.89 -10.12
N MET A 31 -9.73 1.55 -9.78
CA MET A 31 -11.10 1.01 -9.88
C MET A 31 -12.01 1.89 -10.77
N ASP A 32 -11.55 2.42 -11.91
CA ASP A 32 -12.47 2.99 -12.91
C ASP A 32 -12.58 2.11 -14.16
N GLY A 33 -13.75 1.47 -14.30
CA GLY A 33 -14.02 0.55 -15.39
C GLY A 33 -15.51 0.32 -15.67
N LYS A 34 -16.26 1.40 -16.00
CA LYS A 34 -17.34 1.48 -17.03
C LYS A 34 -18.50 2.43 -16.68
N LYS A 35 -18.78 3.31 -17.65
CA LYS A 35 -19.89 4.27 -17.71
C LYS A 35 -21.31 3.64 -17.67
N SER A 36 -22.21 4.40 -17.05
CA SER A 36 -23.68 4.51 -17.24
C SER A 36 -24.58 3.27 -17.06
N LYS A 37 -25.34 3.28 -15.96
CA LYS A 37 -26.78 2.96 -15.79
C LYS A 37 -27.10 3.20 -14.30
N ARG A 38 -28.31 3.61 -13.91
CA ARG A 38 -28.72 3.69 -12.48
C ARG A 38 -28.46 2.32 -11.83
N LYS A 39 -27.34 2.16 -11.13
CA LYS A 39 -26.88 0.89 -10.56
C LYS A 39 -26.85 1.06 -9.05
N GLY A 40 -27.60 0.19 -8.38
CA GLY A 40 -28.17 0.37 -7.05
C GLY A 40 -27.17 0.62 -5.92
N GLY A 41 -27.45 1.66 -5.15
CA GLY A 41 -26.84 1.89 -3.83
C GLY A 41 -27.22 0.79 -2.82
N LEU A 42 -28.46 0.29 -2.85
CA LEU A 42 -28.94 -0.74 -1.92
C LEU A 42 -28.26 -2.11 -2.09
N ARG A 43 -27.80 -2.45 -3.31
CA ARG A 43 -27.12 -3.73 -3.58
C ARG A 43 -25.61 -3.64 -3.46
N THR A 44 -25.01 -2.46 -3.63
CA THR A 44 -23.58 -2.22 -3.47
C THR A 44 -23.17 -1.95 -2.02
N MET A 45 -24.05 -1.30 -1.24
CA MET A 45 -23.87 -1.06 0.20
C MET A 45 -23.38 -2.27 1.01
N PRO A 46 -23.98 -3.48 0.93
CA PRO A 46 -23.52 -4.61 1.73
C PRO A 46 -22.12 -5.11 1.30
N PHE A 47 -21.73 -4.96 0.04
CA PHE A 47 -20.38 -5.36 -0.41
C PHE A 47 -19.31 -4.43 0.13
N ILE A 48 -19.56 -3.12 0.11
CA ILE A 48 -18.63 -2.12 0.65
C ILE A 48 -18.49 -2.31 2.17
N PHE A 49 -19.63 -2.50 2.85
CA PHE A 49 -19.64 -2.75 4.29
C PHE A 49 -18.94 -4.06 4.65
N ALA A 50 -19.18 -5.15 3.91
CA ALA A 50 -18.51 -6.43 4.15
C ALA A 50 -16.99 -6.32 3.93
N ASN A 51 -16.55 -5.56 2.92
CA ASN A 51 -15.12 -5.29 2.70
C ASN A 51 -14.50 -4.52 3.87
N GLU A 52 -15.15 -3.45 4.32
CA GLU A 52 -14.69 -2.66 5.47
C GLU A 52 -14.59 -3.54 6.73
N VAL A 53 -15.63 -4.31 7.03
CA VAL A 53 -15.64 -5.21 8.19
C VAL A 53 -14.56 -6.28 8.06
N ALA A 54 -14.39 -6.87 6.88
CA ALA A 54 -13.36 -7.88 6.63
C ALA A 54 -11.94 -7.31 6.85
N GLU A 55 -11.67 -6.10 6.37
CA GLU A 55 -10.39 -5.43 6.59
C GLU A 55 -10.13 -5.19 8.09
N LYS A 56 -11.12 -4.65 8.81
CA LYS A 56 -10.99 -4.39 10.25
C LYS A 56 -10.79 -5.69 11.04
N LEU A 57 -11.53 -6.75 10.70
CA LEU A 57 -11.37 -8.07 11.31
C LEU A 57 -10.00 -8.68 11.01
N ALA A 58 -9.51 -8.55 9.78
CA ALA A 58 -8.19 -9.05 9.40
C ALA A 58 -7.09 -8.37 10.21
N VAL A 59 -7.12 -7.03 10.33
CA VAL A 59 -6.11 -6.27 11.07
C VAL A 59 -6.14 -6.61 12.56
N VAL A 60 -7.32 -6.63 13.18
CA VAL A 60 -7.45 -6.92 14.63
C VAL A 60 -7.14 -8.39 14.92
N GLY A 61 -7.64 -9.32 14.11
CA GLY A 61 -7.41 -10.75 14.25
C GLY A 61 -5.94 -11.14 14.06
N PHE A 62 -5.29 -10.58 13.05
CA PHE A 62 -3.85 -10.79 12.83
C PHE A 62 -3.02 -10.23 13.99
N SER A 63 -3.31 -9.00 14.42
CA SER A 63 -2.58 -8.34 15.51
C SER A 63 -2.68 -9.10 16.83
N THR A 64 -3.89 -9.58 17.17
CA THR A 64 -4.12 -10.35 18.40
C THR A 64 -3.49 -11.74 18.34
N ASN A 65 -3.62 -12.45 17.21
CA ASN A 65 -2.99 -13.76 17.03
C ASN A 65 -1.47 -13.71 17.20
N MET A 66 -0.82 -12.74 16.54
CA MET A 66 0.63 -12.56 16.62
C MET A 66 1.07 -12.10 18.03
N LEU A 67 0.33 -11.19 18.67
CA LEU A 67 0.66 -10.74 20.03
C LEU A 67 0.53 -11.88 21.05
N THR A 68 -0.53 -12.67 20.97
CA THR A 68 -0.72 -13.85 21.84
C THR A 68 0.38 -14.88 21.59
N TYR A 69 0.79 -15.12 20.34
CA TYR A 69 1.90 -16.02 20.05
C TYR A 69 3.22 -15.54 20.67
N LEU A 70 3.54 -14.26 20.53
CA LEU A 70 4.76 -13.66 21.09
C LEU A 70 4.81 -13.70 22.62
N THR A 71 3.64 -13.53 23.27
CA THR A 71 3.55 -13.52 24.73
C THR A 71 3.44 -14.92 25.34
N GLN A 72 2.65 -15.81 24.74
CA GLN A 72 2.37 -17.15 25.28
C GLN A 72 3.42 -18.19 24.86
N GLN A 73 3.85 -18.20 23.59
CA GLN A 73 4.77 -19.24 23.10
C GLN A 73 6.23 -18.80 23.19
N MET A 74 6.49 -17.50 22.93
CA MET A 74 7.85 -16.95 22.94
C MET A 74 8.25 -16.36 24.31
N HIS A 75 7.35 -16.41 25.31
CA HIS A 75 7.54 -15.89 26.67
C HIS A 75 8.18 -14.49 26.75
N MET A 76 7.89 -13.62 25.78
CA MET A 76 8.40 -12.26 25.81
C MET A 76 7.54 -11.36 26.71
N PRO A 77 8.17 -10.37 27.39
CA PRO A 77 7.41 -9.37 28.13
C PRO A 77 6.53 -8.57 27.16
N LEU A 78 5.31 -8.23 27.59
CA LEU A 78 4.29 -7.58 26.76
C LEU A 78 4.83 -6.32 26.06
N ALA A 79 5.66 -5.52 26.74
CA ALA A 79 6.31 -4.34 26.19
C ALA A 79 7.19 -4.67 24.96
N LYS A 80 7.91 -5.79 24.99
CA LYS A 80 8.78 -6.21 23.88
C LYS A 80 7.97 -6.81 22.74
N ALA A 81 6.95 -7.61 23.05
CA ALA A 81 6.04 -8.18 22.05
C ALA A 81 5.30 -7.08 21.26
N ALA A 82 4.79 -6.05 21.95
CA ALA A 82 4.12 -4.91 21.32
C ALA A 82 5.08 -4.11 20.43
N THR A 83 6.34 -3.92 20.85
CA THR A 83 7.35 -3.23 20.03
C THR A 83 7.60 -4.00 18.72
N THR A 84 7.73 -5.32 18.80
CA THR A 84 7.90 -6.18 17.61
C THR A 84 6.68 -6.12 16.69
N LEU A 85 5.47 -6.12 17.24
CA LEU A 85 4.24 -6.00 16.46
C LEU A 85 4.14 -4.65 15.75
N THR A 86 4.48 -3.54 16.44
CA THR A 86 4.53 -2.20 15.83
C THR A 86 5.58 -2.11 14.73
N ASN A 87 6.76 -2.70 14.93
CA ASN A 87 7.78 -2.76 13.89
C ASN A 87 7.29 -3.52 12.67
N PHE A 88 6.61 -4.66 12.87
CA PHE A 88 6.02 -5.43 11.78
C PHE A 88 4.95 -4.62 11.03
N GLY A 89 4.02 -3.98 11.77
CA GLY A 89 3.02 -3.08 11.20
C GLY A 89 3.65 -1.95 10.38
N GLY A 90 4.71 -1.32 10.91
CA GLY A 90 5.49 -0.30 10.20
C GLY A 90 6.10 -0.82 8.90
N THR A 91 6.71 -2.01 8.92
CA THR A 91 7.27 -2.62 7.70
C THR A 91 6.19 -2.94 6.66
N SER A 92 5.02 -3.44 7.09
CA SER A 92 3.90 -3.74 6.18
C SER A 92 3.33 -2.49 5.52
N ALA A 93 3.38 -1.34 6.20
CA ALA A 93 2.99 -0.05 5.64
C ALA A 93 4.07 0.54 4.70
N MET A 94 5.33 0.17 4.87
CA MET A 94 6.42 0.54 3.94
C MET A 94 6.42 -0.32 2.67
N THR A 95 5.95 -1.57 2.74
CA THR A 95 5.83 -2.47 1.59
C THR A 95 5.12 -1.84 0.37
N PRO A 96 3.94 -1.19 0.49
CA PRO A 96 3.31 -0.53 -0.65
C PRO A 96 4.09 0.68 -1.17
N LEU A 97 4.88 1.38 -0.34
CA LEU A 97 5.77 2.46 -0.81
C LEU A 97 6.89 1.90 -1.69
N ILE A 98 7.52 0.81 -1.24
CA ILE A 98 8.52 0.09 -2.03
C ILE A 98 7.86 -0.49 -3.28
N GLY A 99 6.67 -1.08 -3.15
CA GLY A 99 5.89 -1.64 -4.26
C GLY A 99 5.50 -0.58 -5.30
N ALA A 100 5.11 0.62 -4.88
CA ALA A 100 4.82 1.74 -5.77
C ALA A 100 6.09 2.25 -6.47
N TYR A 101 7.20 2.41 -5.74
CA TYR A 101 8.49 2.78 -6.33
C TYR A 101 8.97 1.74 -7.35
N LEU A 102 8.82 0.45 -7.03
CA LEU A 102 9.08 -0.64 -7.96
C LEU A 102 8.13 -0.57 -9.16
N ALA A 103 6.84 -0.33 -8.97
CA ALA A 103 5.86 -0.22 -10.05
C ALA A 103 6.16 0.96 -10.99
N ASP A 104 6.54 2.13 -10.45
CA ASP A 104 6.95 3.32 -11.20
C ASP A 104 8.30 3.11 -11.90
N ALA A 105 9.23 2.37 -11.27
CA ALA A 105 10.47 1.93 -11.89
C ALA A 105 10.27 0.80 -12.93
N CYS A 106 9.14 0.09 -12.88
CA CYS A 106 8.81 -1.06 -13.73
C CYS A 106 8.17 -0.71 -15.08
N ILE A 107 8.28 0.53 -15.55
CA ILE A 107 8.03 0.82 -16.98
C ILE A 107 9.30 0.51 -17.77
N GLY A 108 9.54 -0.79 -17.91
CA GLY A 108 10.56 -1.36 -18.75
C GLY A 108 10.50 -2.87 -18.63
N ARG A 109 10.18 -3.55 -19.74
CA ARG A 109 10.17 -5.00 -20.00
C ARG A 109 11.29 -5.84 -19.36
N PHE A 110 12.32 -5.22 -18.82
CA PHE A 110 13.45 -5.80 -18.10
C PHE A 110 13.08 -6.44 -16.76
N TRP A 111 12.16 -5.89 -15.97
CA TRP A 111 11.86 -6.42 -14.63
C TRP A 111 11.10 -7.74 -14.66
N THR A 112 10.18 -7.91 -15.61
CA THR A 112 9.47 -9.17 -15.82
C THR A 112 10.43 -10.29 -16.27
N ILE A 113 11.37 -9.96 -17.15
CA ILE A 113 12.41 -10.89 -17.63
C ILE A 113 13.40 -11.22 -16.50
N ALA A 114 13.82 -10.24 -15.71
CA ALA A 114 14.71 -10.44 -14.58
C ALA A 114 14.06 -11.31 -13.50
N GLY A 115 12.80 -11.04 -13.16
CA GLY A 115 12.03 -11.88 -12.22
C GLY A 115 11.87 -13.31 -12.72
N ALA A 116 11.46 -13.50 -13.98
CA ALA A 116 11.35 -14.83 -14.59
C ALA A 116 12.70 -15.58 -14.62
N SER A 117 13.80 -14.89 -14.91
CA SER A 117 15.15 -15.47 -14.95
C SER A 117 15.65 -15.87 -13.56
N VAL A 118 15.40 -15.06 -12.53
CA VAL A 118 15.79 -15.37 -11.15
C VAL A 118 14.99 -16.57 -10.63
N VAL A 119 13.69 -16.62 -10.91
CA VAL A 119 12.84 -17.76 -10.53
C VAL A 119 13.28 -19.05 -11.23
N TYR A 120 13.67 -18.97 -12.51
CA TYR A 120 14.27 -20.11 -13.23
C TYR A 120 15.61 -20.56 -12.60
N GLN A 121 16.47 -19.63 -12.18
CA GLN A 121 17.79 -19.96 -11.60
C GLN A 121 17.73 -20.54 -10.18
N PHE A 122 16.74 -20.14 -9.37
CA PHE A 122 16.56 -20.60 -7.98
C PHE A 122 15.58 -21.77 -7.83
N GLY A 123 14.96 -22.23 -8.92
CA GLY A 123 13.75 -23.06 -8.85
C GLY A 123 13.80 -24.38 -9.63
N ILE A 124 13.51 -24.34 -10.93
CA ILE A 124 13.14 -25.49 -11.78
C ILE A 124 13.40 -25.09 -13.23
#